data_AF-A0A3B8X996-F1
#
_entry.id   AF-A0A3B8X996-F1
#
_cell.length_a   1.000
_cell.length_b   1.000
_cell.length_c   1.000
_cell.angle_alpha   90.00
_cell.angle_beta   90.00
_cell.angle_gamma   90.00
#
_symmetry.space_group_name_H-M   'P 1'
#
loop_
_entity.id
_entity.type
_entity.pdbx_description
1 polymer ?
#
loop_
_entity_poly.entity_id
_entity_poly.type
_entity_poly.pdbx_seq_one_letter_code
_entity_poly.pdbx_strand_id
1 'polypeptide(L)'
;RGITDTFMYGPDQVRQRYGFEPAQLIDFKALRGDTSDNIPGVPGVGDKTAAKLVQDFGSVEAILERVEELPEGRLKNNLKEHADRVRLGKRMVTIVRDVPVELDLERSRWTRYDYEKVRTVFDRYEFRQLLSRFPPPDQVPVQPTLAFEPAPRSDGLRIVDDAAEAASLVGGATDVGVFTFTETAGRGARTCGMGVATGRDTFYVARPDAMDAVASELTEGTPISGHDTKETELALRALGGGTRKWGFSTFLASYLLGAGARDPRLEDLAREFLDMTLISTEQLLGTGR
;
A
#
# COMPACT_ATOMS: atom_id res chain seq x y z
N ARG A 1 -2.19 -22.98 11.58
CA ARG A 1 -3.06 -22.04 10.81
C ARG A 1 -2.14 -20.95 10.30
N GLY A 2 -2.02 -20.80 8.99
CA GLY A 2 -1.10 -19.85 8.35
C GLY A 2 -1.69 -18.45 8.32
N ILE A 3 -0.90 -17.45 7.95
CA ILE A 3 -1.35 -16.06 7.77
C ILE A 3 -2.49 -15.96 6.72
N THR A 4 -2.60 -16.94 5.82
CA THR A 4 -3.70 -17.10 4.86
C THR A 4 -5.07 -17.34 5.50
N ASP A 5 -5.13 -17.76 6.77
CA ASP A 5 -6.37 -17.96 7.54
C ASP A 5 -6.70 -16.75 8.46
N THR A 6 -6.10 -15.58 8.20
CA THR A 6 -6.32 -14.39 9.03
C THR A 6 -7.62 -13.71 8.62
N PHE A 7 -8.52 -13.51 9.58
CA PHE A 7 -9.77 -12.79 9.38
C PHE A 7 -9.69 -11.43 10.04
N MET A 8 -9.98 -10.37 9.28
CA MET A 8 -10.00 -9.00 9.81
C MET A 8 -11.29 -8.79 10.63
N TYR A 9 -11.14 -8.45 11.91
CA TYR A 9 -12.26 -8.13 12.79
C TYR A 9 -12.40 -6.62 12.94
N GLY A 10 -13.48 -6.07 12.38
CA GLY A 10 -14.02 -4.76 12.73
C GLY A 10 -15.33 -4.89 13.54
N PRO A 11 -15.97 -3.76 13.87
CA PRO A 11 -17.22 -3.74 14.61
C PRO A 11 -18.33 -4.61 14.00
N ASP A 12 -18.49 -4.55 12.67
CA ASP A 12 -19.54 -5.31 11.98
C ASP A 12 -19.30 -6.82 12.02
N GLN A 13 -18.04 -7.25 11.92
CA GLN A 13 -17.68 -8.67 12.02
C GLN A 13 -17.94 -9.21 13.43
N VAL A 14 -17.74 -8.39 14.46
CA VAL A 14 -18.10 -8.75 15.84
C VAL A 14 -19.62 -8.90 15.96
N ARG A 15 -20.39 -7.93 15.47
CA ARG A 15 -21.86 -8.00 15.48
C ARG A 15 -22.37 -9.21 14.73
N GLN A 16 -21.83 -9.50 13.55
CA GLN A 16 -22.22 -10.66 12.75
C GLN A 16 -21.91 -11.98 13.44
N ARG A 17 -20.75 -12.09 14.09
CA ARG A 17 -20.32 -13.34 14.73
C ARG A 17 -20.99 -13.59 16.07
N TYR A 18 -21.21 -12.54 16.85
CA TYR A 18 -21.60 -12.67 18.26
C TYR A 18 -22.96 -12.05 18.59
N GLY A 19 -23.50 -11.18 17.72
CA GLY A 19 -24.79 -10.52 17.88
C GLY A 19 -24.82 -9.38 18.90
N PHE A 20 -23.65 -8.90 19.34
CA PHE A 20 -23.51 -7.80 20.31
C PHE A 20 -22.36 -6.86 19.91
N GLU A 21 -22.24 -5.71 20.58
CA GLU A 21 -21.23 -4.69 20.29
C GLU A 21 -19.81 -5.09 20.74
N PRO A 22 -18.74 -4.58 20.10
CA PRO A 22 -17.35 -4.86 20.50
C PRO A 22 -17.03 -4.62 21.97
N ALA A 23 -17.62 -3.59 22.59
CA ALA A 23 -17.42 -3.30 24.00
C ALA A 23 -17.88 -4.44 24.92
N GLN A 24 -18.81 -5.28 24.48
CA GLN A 24 -19.42 -6.34 25.28
C GLN A 24 -18.66 -7.67 25.19
N LEU A 25 -17.58 -7.74 24.40
CA LEU A 25 -16.72 -8.92 24.33
C LEU A 25 -16.09 -9.27 25.69
N ILE A 26 -15.83 -8.27 26.53
CA ILE A 26 -15.30 -8.47 27.89
C ILE A 26 -16.32 -9.19 28.78
N ASP A 27 -17.60 -8.82 28.68
CA ASP A 27 -18.69 -9.46 29.43
C ASP A 27 -18.90 -10.90 28.95
N PHE A 28 -18.91 -11.08 27.62
CA PHE A 28 -19.00 -12.41 27.01
C PHE A 28 -17.89 -13.35 27.47
N LYS A 29 -16.62 -12.89 27.44
CA LYS A 29 -15.48 -13.67 27.89
C LYS A 29 -15.52 -13.94 29.39
N ALA A 30 -15.97 -12.99 30.21
CA ALA A 30 -16.10 -13.18 31.65
C ALA A 30 -17.10 -14.29 32.01
N LEU A 31 -18.21 -14.37 31.26
CA LEU A 31 -19.26 -15.38 31.46
C LEU A 31 -18.84 -16.75 30.93
N ARG A 32 -18.34 -16.80 29.70
CA ARG A 32 -17.92 -18.05 29.03
C ARG A 32 -16.66 -18.65 29.65
N GLY A 33 -15.75 -17.79 30.08
CA GLY A 33 -14.36 -18.14 30.39
C GLY A 33 -13.44 -18.01 29.17
N ASP A 34 -12.15 -18.02 29.46
CA ASP A 34 -11.05 -18.04 28.50
C ASP A 34 -9.98 -19.02 28.99
N THR A 35 -9.93 -20.20 28.38
CA THR A 35 -9.00 -21.26 28.80
C THR A 35 -7.55 -20.90 28.52
N SER A 36 -7.27 -20.02 27.55
CA SER A 36 -5.91 -19.60 27.23
C SER A 36 -5.32 -18.70 28.32
N ASP A 37 -6.16 -17.86 28.91
CA ASP A 37 -5.81 -16.96 30.03
C ASP A 37 -6.15 -17.55 31.41
N ASN A 38 -6.50 -18.85 31.47
CA ASN A 38 -6.91 -19.55 32.69
C ASN A 38 -8.08 -18.88 33.44
N ILE A 39 -9.04 -18.34 32.70
CA ILE A 39 -10.26 -17.71 33.22
C ILE A 39 -11.40 -18.73 33.13
N PRO A 40 -11.89 -19.28 34.27
CA PRO A 40 -12.81 -20.43 34.25
C PRO A 40 -14.25 -20.10 33.81
N GLY A 41 -14.66 -18.84 33.83
CA GLY A 41 -16.05 -18.44 33.50
C GLY A 41 -17.10 -18.93 34.49
N VAL A 42 -18.35 -19.04 34.05
CA VAL A 42 -19.47 -19.62 34.81
C VAL A 42 -19.69 -21.06 34.36
N PRO A 43 -19.76 -22.06 35.26
CA PRO A 43 -19.93 -23.44 34.87
C PRO A 43 -21.27 -23.62 34.15
N GLY A 44 -21.26 -24.36 33.03
CA GLY A 44 -22.45 -24.57 32.22
C GLY A 44 -22.86 -23.37 31.34
N VAL A 45 -22.09 -22.28 31.33
CA VAL A 45 -22.30 -21.16 30.41
C VAL A 45 -21.30 -21.28 29.25
N GLY A 46 -21.78 -21.80 28.13
CA GLY A 46 -21.03 -21.83 26.86
C GLY A 46 -21.32 -20.62 25.98
N ASP A 47 -20.72 -20.59 24.78
CA ASP A 47 -20.78 -19.48 23.83
C ASP A 47 -22.20 -18.97 23.56
N LYS A 48 -23.15 -19.88 23.31
CA LYS A 48 -24.54 -19.50 23.01
C LYS A 48 -25.23 -18.83 24.19
N THR A 49 -25.04 -19.37 25.39
CA THR A 49 -25.66 -18.86 26.61
C THR A 49 -25.04 -17.53 27.01
N ALA A 50 -23.71 -17.41 26.95
CA ALA A 50 -23.00 -16.16 27.22
C ALA A 50 -23.43 -15.05 26.25
N ALA A 51 -23.49 -15.34 24.94
CA ALA A 51 -23.89 -14.36 23.93
C ALA A 51 -25.33 -13.88 24.17
N LYS A 52 -26.26 -14.81 24.46
CA LYS A 52 -27.65 -14.45 24.78
C LYS A 52 -27.74 -13.56 26.02
N LEU A 53 -27.06 -13.92 27.11
CA LEU A 53 -27.07 -13.12 28.34
C LEU A 53 -26.53 -11.70 28.09
N VAL A 54 -25.48 -11.57 27.30
CA VAL A 54 -24.90 -10.26 26.95
C VAL A 54 -25.85 -9.45 26.05
N GLN A 55 -26.53 -10.09 25.09
CA GLN A 55 -27.53 -9.42 24.25
C GLN A 55 -28.73 -8.94 25.06
N ASP A 56 -29.22 -9.77 26.00
CA ASP A 56 -30.43 -9.48 26.77
C ASP A 56 -30.19 -8.43 27.87
N PHE A 57 -29.02 -8.44 28.52
CA PHE A 57 -28.74 -7.63 29.71
C PHE A 57 -27.61 -6.61 29.54
N GLY A 58 -26.83 -6.69 28.46
CA GLY A 58 -25.79 -5.72 28.14
C GLY A 58 -24.43 -6.00 28.80
N SER A 59 -24.39 -6.18 30.12
CA SER A 59 -23.16 -6.31 30.92
C SER A 59 -23.26 -7.33 32.04
N VAL A 60 -22.11 -7.83 32.53
CA VAL A 60 -22.02 -8.71 33.70
C VAL A 60 -22.69 -8.09 34.93
N GLU A 61 -22.47 -6.80 35.19
CA GLU A 61 -23.06 -6.11 36.34
C GLU A 61 -24.58 -6.13 36.24
N ALA A 62 -25.14 -5.76 35.07
CA ALA A 62 -26.58 -5.80 34.83
C ALA A 62 -27.17 -7.21 34.94
N ILE A 63 -26.44 -8.24 34.47
CA ILE A 63 -26.86 -9.65 34.60
C ILE A 63 -26.94 -10.05 36.08
N LEU A 64 -25.94 -9.67 36.88
CA LEU A 64 -25.86 -10.04 38.30
C LEU A 64 -26.88 -9.27 39.15
N GLU A 65 -27.15 -8.00 38.82
CA GLU A 65 -28.18 -7.19 39.49
C GLU A 65 -29.59 -7.72 39.21
N ARG A 66 -29.84 -8.21 37.98
CA ARG A 66 -31.15 -8.72 37.52
C ARG A 66 -31.21 -10.23 37.48
N VAL A 67 -30.31 -10.93 38.17
CA VAL A 67 -30.21 -12.40 38.17
C VAL A 67 -31.51 -13.07 38.64
N GLU A 68 -32.32 -12.37 39.44
CA GLU A 68 -33.61 -12.87 39.92
C GLU A 68 -34.68 -12.99 38.82
N GLU A 69 -34.57 -12.21 37.74
CA GLU A 69 -35.48 -12.26 36.60
C GLU A 69 -35.26 -13.50 35.72
N LEU A 70 -34.12 -14.17 35.87
CA LEU A 70 -33.84 -15.39 35.12
C LEU A 70 -34.74 -16.55 35.61
N PRO A 71 -35.13 -17.46 34.70
CA PRO A 71 -35.87 -18.66 35.08
C PRO A 71 -35.14 -19.47 36.15
N GLU A 72 -35.90 -20.06 37.06
CA GLU A 72 -35.36 -20.98 38.07
C GLU A 72 -34.60 -22.13 37.42
N GLY A 73 -33.39 -22.41 37.90
CA GLY A 73 -32.55 -23.48 37.36
C GLY A 73 -31.05 -23.31 37.59
N ARG A 74 -30.29 -24.26 37.03
CA ARG A 74 -28.82 -24.35 37.22
C ARG A 74 -28.08 -23.09 36.76
N LEU A 75 -28.56 -22.42 35.71
CA LEU A 75 -27.95 -21.18 35.21
C LEU A 75 -28.01 -20.06 36.25
N LYS A 76 -29.20 -19.82 36.82
CA LYS A 76 -29.45 -18.80 37.84
C LYS A 76 -28.58 -19.06 39.08
N ASN A 77 -28.56 -20.31 39.56
CA ASN A 77 -27.75 -20.69 40.72
C ASN A 77 -26.25 -20.50 40.47
N ASN A 78 -25.74 -20.93 39.31
CA ASN A 78 -24.32 -20.79 38.98
C ASN A 78 -23.90 -19.33 38.84
N LEU A 79 -24.76 -18.46 38.28
CA LEU A 79 -24.48 -17.03 38.19
C LEU A 79 -24.38 -16.37 39.57
N LYS A 80 -25.26 -16.76 40.52
CA LYS A 80 -25.20 -16.29 41.91
C LYS A 80 -23.96 -16.80 42.63
N GLU A 81 -23.72 -18.11 42.59
CA GLU A 81 -22.63 -18.77 43.29
C GLU A 81 -21.25 -18.29 42.82
N HIS A 82 -21.12 -17.93 41.54
CA HIS A 82 -19.85 -17.50 40.95
C HIS A 82 -19.76 -16.01 40.65
N ALA A 83 -20.69 -15.18 41.18
CA ALA A 83 -20.78 -13.75 40.87
C ALA A 83 -19.42 -13.01 41.01
N ASP A 84 -18.73 -13.20 42.14
CA ASP A 84 -17.44 -12.54 42.40
C ASP A 84 -16.33 -13.03 41.48
N ARG A 85 -16.37 -14.31 41.11
CA ARG A 85 -15.43 -14.88 40.15
C ARG A 85 -15.66 -14.31 38.75
N VAL A 86 -16.91 -14.11 38.34
CA VAL A 86 -17.22 -13.48 37.05
C VAL A 86 -16.79 -12.01 37.04
N ARG A 87 -17.05 -11.27 38.13
CA ARG A 87 -16.55 -9.88 38.26
C ARG A 87 -15.03 -9.81 38.18
N LEU A 88 -14.33 -10.72 38.85
CA LEU A 88 -12.87 -10.82 38.74
C LEU A 88 -12.44 -11.20 37.32
N GLY A 89 -13.10 -12.18 36.70
CA GLY A 89 -12.85 -12.58 35.32
C GLY A 89 -13.01 -11.43 34.34
N LYS A 90 -14.06 -10.60 34.51
CA LYS A 90 -14.27 -9.37 33.72
C LYS A 90 -13.09 -8.41 33.87
N ARG A 91 -12.61 -8.17 35.11
CA ARG A 91 -11.42 -7.34 35.32
C ARG A 91 -10.18 -7.93 34.63
N MET A 92 -9.99 -9.25 34.69
CA MET A 92 -8.83 -9.91 34.08
C MET A 92 -8.84 -9.84 32.54
N VAL A 93 -10.00 -9.93 31.89
CA VAL A 93 -10.11 -9.79 30.43
C VAL A 93 -10.12 -8.34 29.95
N THR A 94 -10.26 -7.38 30.85
CA THR A 94 -10.31 -5.96 30.49
C THR A 94 -8.89 -5.43 30.30
N ILE A 95 -8.60 -4.97 29.08
CA ILE A 95 -7.30 -4.37 28.75
C ILE A 95 -7.15 -3.03 29.49
N VAL A 96 -6.06 -2.90 30.24
CA VAL A 96 -5.63 -1.64 30.86
C VAL A 96 -5.11 -0.71 29.77
N ARG A 97 -5.76 0.44 29.57
CA ARG A 97 -5.48 1.38 28.46
C ARG A 97 -4.74 2.64 28.91
N ASP A 98 -4.55 2.80 30.20
CA ASP A 98 -3.94 3.95 30.90
C ASP A 98 -2.57 3.60 31.48
N VAL A 99 -1.88 2.63 30.89
CA VAL A 99 -0.50 2.28 31.27
C VAL A 99 0.41 3.47 30.90
N PRO A 100 1.26 3.98 31.82
CA PRO A 100 2.13 5.12 31.57
C PRO A 100 3.32 4.71 30.69
N VAL A 101 3.07 4.54 29.39
CA VAL A 101 4.08 4.23 28.37
C VAL A 101 4.25 5.43 27.45
N GLU A 102 5.48 5.87 27.26
CA GLU A 102 5.84 6.85 26.23
C GLU A 102 6.13 6.12 24.93
N LEU A 103 5.33 6.37 23.89
CA LEU A 103 5.52 5.81 22.54
C LEU A 103 5.71 6.95 21.54
N ASP A 104 6.90 7.02 20.96
CA ASP A 104 7.17 7.88 19.82
C ASP A 104 6.73 7.17 18.53
N LEU A 105 5.57 7.57 18.00
CA LEU A 105 4.98 6.97 16.80
C LEU A 105 5.85 7.18 15.56
N GLU A 106 6.55 8.31 15.48
CA GLU A 106 7.42 8.62 14.34
C GLU A 106 8.66 7.73 14.35
N ARG A 107 9.28 7.51 15.52
CA ARG A 107 10.40 6.56 15.65
C ARG A 107 9.96 5.10 15.56
N SER A 108 8.67 4.81 15.75
CA SER A 108 8.10 3.46 15.62
C SER A 108 7.73 3.09 14.19
N ARG A 109 7.90 4.00 13.23
CA ARG A 109 7.69 3.68 11.81
C ARG A 109 8.66 2.60 11.36
N TRP A 110 8.17 1.65 10.57
CA TRP A 110 9.02 0.64 9.96
C TRP A 110 9.90 1.29 8.88
N THR A 111 11.21 1.38 9.14
CA THR A 111 12.20 1.96 8.24
C THR A 111 13.07 0.89 7.57
N ARG A 112 14.14 1.33 6.89
CA ARG A 112 15.24 0.44 6.48
C ARG A 112 15.82 -0.26 7.70
N TYR A 113 16.28 -1.48 7.49
CA TYR A 113 17.01 -2.26 8.47
C TYR A 113 18.42 -2.54 7.96
N ASP A 114 19.35 -2.81 8.88
CA ASP A 114 20.73 -3.13 8.56
C ASP A 114 20.82 -4.60 8.15
N TYR A 115 20.91 -4.85 6.85
CA TYR A 115 20.88 -6.21 6.29
C TYR A 115 22.04 -7.07 6.74
N GLU A 116 23.24 -6.50 6.90
CA GLU A 116 24.40 -7.25 7.39
C GLU A 116 24.22 -7.68 8.85
N LYS A 117 23.62 -6.83 9.69
CA LYS A 117 23.26 -7.22 11.06
C LYS A 117 22.19 -8.32 11.08
N VAL A 118 21.18 -8.21 10.23
CA VAL A 118 20.14 -9.25 10.10
C VAL A 118 20.75 -10.57 9.63
N ARG A 119 21.56 -10.55 8.57
CA ARG A 119 22.27 -11.73 8.06
C ARG A 119 23.14 -12.37 9.14
N THR A 120 23.90 -11.58 9.88
CA THR A 120 24.74 -12.08 10.98
C THR A 120 23.92 -12.82 12.05
N VAL A 121 22.78 -12.25 12.44
CA VAL A 121 21.87 -12.89 13.41
C VAL A 121 21.27 -14.16 12.84
N PHE A 122 20.84 -14.14 11.57
CA PHE A 122 20.21 -15.28 10.92
C PHE A 122 21.20 -16.43 10.68
N ASP A 123 22.44 -16.12 10.30
CA ASP A 123 23.51 -17.10 10.16
C ASP A 123 23.83 -17.74 11.51
N ARG A 124 23.90 -16.94 12.59
CA ARG A 124 24.13 -17.43 13.97
C ARG A 124 23.07 -18.44 14.43
N TYR A 125 21.81 -18.23 14.06
CA TYR A 125 20.70 -19.12 14.41
C TYR A 125 20.34 -20.11 13.29
N GLU A 126 21.15 -20.18 12.23
CA GLU A 126 20.96 -21.05 11.06
C GLU A 126 19.60 -20.87 10.34
N PHE A 127 19.00 -19.68 10.41
CA PHE A 127 17.71 -19.34 9.80
C PHE A 127 17.81 -19.08 8.28
N ARG A 128 18.52 -19.93 7.55
CA ARG A 128 18.85 -19.76 6.13
C ARG A 128 17.61 -19.62 5.23
N GLN A 129 16.53 -20.34 5.53
CA GLN A 129 15.27 -20.29 4.78
C GLN A 129 14.41 -19.05 5.07
N LEU A 130 14.61 -18.41 6.23
CA LEU A 130 13.92 -17.17 6.57
C LEU A 130 14.66 -15.97 6.01
N LEU A 131 16.00 -16.03 5.95
CA LEU A 131 16.83 -14.98 5.35
C LEU A 131 16.46 -14.75 3.88
N SER A 132 16.14 -15.81 3.13
CA SER A 132 15.70 -15.68 1.73
C SER A 132 14.33 -15.02 1.55
N ARG A 133 13.55 -14.85 2.64
CA ARG A 133 12.28 -14.12 2.65
C ARG A 133 12.45 -12.64 3.04
N PHE A 134 13.65 -12.24 3.48
CA PHE A 134 13.98 -10.85 3.76
C PHE A 134 14.50 -10.18 2.49
N PRO A 135 13.80 -9.15 1.97
CA PRO A 135 14.25 -8.45 0.77
C PRO A 135 15.56 -7.70 1.05
N PRO A 136 16.58 -7.73 0.18
CA PRO A 136 17.79 -6.91 0.30
C PRO A 136 17.45 -5.43 0.56
N PRO A 137 18.34 -4.62 1.16
CA PRO A 137 18.09 -3.21 1.50
C PRO A 137 17.47 -2.39 0.36
N ASP A 138 17.85 -2.74 -0.87
CA ASP A 138 17.51 -2.08 -2.12
C ASP A 138 16.09 -2.40 -2.61
N GLN A 139 15.41 -3.34 -1.94
CA GLN A 139 14.05 -3.83 -2.25
C GLN A 139 13.05 -3.57 -1.11
N VAL A 140 13.47 -2.93 0.00
CA VAL A 140 12.54 -2.50 1.07
C VAL A 140 11.90 -1.19 0.62
N PRO A 141 10.57 -1.12 0.42
CA PRO A 141 9.92 0.14 0.10
C PRO A 141 10.18 1.13 1.23
N VAL A 142 10.73 2.29 0.89
CA VAL A 142 10.64 3.46 1.78
C VAL A 142 9.14 3.74 1.89
N GLN A 143 8.54 3.54 3.06
CA GLN A 143 7.18 4.04 3.23
C GLN A 143 7.20 5.54 2.98
N PRO A 144 6.32 6.07 2.12
CA PRO A 144 6.32 7.48 1.81
C PRO A 144 6.09 8.24 3.12
N THR A 145 7.02 9.12 3.46
CA THR A 145 6.75 10.17 4.43
C THR A 145 5.57 10.96 3.88
N LEU A 146 4.53 11.22 4.69
CA LEU A 146 3.41 12.12 4.31
C LEU A 146 3.86 13.59 4.19
N ALA A 147 5.16 13.87 4.38
CA ALA A 147 5.79 15.05 3.86
C ALA A 147 6.00 14.82 2.36
N PHE A 148 5.17 15.47 1.55
CA PHE A 148 5.52 15.71 0.15
C PHE A 148 6.77 16.58 0.15
N GLU A 149 7.95 15.96 0.19
CA GLU A 149 9.13 16.64 -0.30
C GLU A 149 8.90 16.86 -1.80
N PRO A 150 9.05 18.10 -2.30
CA PRO A 150 8.99 18.34 -3.72
C PRO A 150 9.96 17.37 -4.39
N ALA A 151 9.46 16.64 -5.41
CA ALA A 151 10.30 15.72 -6.17
C ALA A 151 11.60 16.45 -6.53
N PRO A 152 12.78 15.82 -6.37
CA PRO A 152 14.05 16.44 -6.73
C PRO A 152 13.90 16.96 -8.16
N ARG A 153 13.89 18.29 -8.32
CA ARG A 153 13.89 18.91 -9.64
C ARG A 153 15.25 18.54 -10.22
N SER A 154 15.26 17.81 -11.34
CA SER A 154 16.46 17.79 -12.16
C SER A 154 16.78 19.24 -12.52
N ASP A 155 18.03 19.65 -12.36
CA ASP A 155 18.47 20.99 -12.75
C ASP A 155 18.01 21.26 -14.19
N GLY A 156 17.21 22.32 -14.37
CA GLY A 156 16.70 22.72 -15.67
C GLY A 156 15.33 22.15 -16.09
N LEU A 157 14.66 21.30 -15.29
CA LEU A 157 13.29 20.87 -15.60
C LEU A 157 12.28 22.02 -15.51
N ARG A 158 11.53 22.23 -16.60
CA ARG A 158 10.46 23.24 -16.70
C ARG A 158 9.09 22.59 -16.85
N ILE A 159 8.08 23.13 -16.19
CA ILE A 159 6.68 22.83 -16.53
C ILE A 159 6.24 23.91 -17.51
N VAL A 160 5.79 23.51 -18.70
CA VAL A 160 5.41 24.43 -19.77
C VAL A 160 3.93 24.22 -20.08
N ASP A 161 3.14 25.26 -19.84
CA ASP A 161 1.70 25.23 -20.07
C ASP A 161 1.28 25.90 -21.39
N ASP A 162 2.14 26.77 -21.96
CA ASP A 162 1.88 27.46 -23.21
C ASP A 162 2.25 26.58 -24.42
N ALA A 163 1.30 26.43 -25.34
CA ALA A 163 1.46 25.54 -26.49
C ALA A 163 2.51 26.04 -27.50
N ALA A 164 2.62 27.35 -27.69
CA ALA A 164 3.60 27.93 -28.62
C ALA A 164 5.02 27.83 -28.06
N GLU A 165 5.17 28.08 -26.76
CA GLU A 165 6.42 27.86 -26.05
C GLU A 165 6.84 26.39 -26.15
N ALA A 166 5.94 25.45 -25.83
CA ALA A 166 6.23 24.02 -25.86
C ALA A 166 6.69 23.53 -27.24
N ALA A 167 6.03 23.96 -28.32
CA ALA A 167 6.46 23.64 -29.68
C ALA A 167 7.83 24.26 -30.01
N SER A 168 8.08 25.50 -29.60
CA SER A 168 9.35 26.19 -29.86
C SER A 168 10.56 25.51 -29.19
N LEU A 169 10.36 24.84 -28.05
CA LEU A 169 11.42 24.10 -27.34
C LEU A 169 11.82 22.81 -28.06
N VAL A 170 10.95 22.25 -28.90
CA VAL A 170 11.24 21.10 -29.76
C VAL A 170 11.84 21.55 -31.09
N GLY A 171 11.36 22.68 -31.62
CA GLY A 171 11.77 23.23 -32.91
C GLY A 171 13.30 23.38 -33.03
N GLY A 172 13.89 22.69 -34.02
CA GLY A 172 15.33 22.75 -34.30
C GLY A 172 16.22 21.90 -33.39
N ALA A 173 15.65 21.07 -32.51
CA ALA A 173 16.42 20.09 -31.75
C ALA A 173 16.98 18.98 -32.65
N THR A 174 18.21 18.51 -32.38
CA THR A 174 18.87 17.43 -33.13
C THR A 174 18.75 16.06 -32.46
N ASP A 175 18.44 16.05 -31.16
CA ASP A 175 18.22 14.85 -30.36
C ASP A 175 17.04 15.11 -29.44
N VAL A 176 16.03 14.26 -29.51
CA VAL A 176 14.80 14.40 -28.73
C VAL A 176 14.45 13.08 -28.06
N GLY A 177 14.35 13.09 -26.73
CA GLY A 177 13.81 12.02 -25.92
C GLY A 177 12.38 12.33 -25.50
N VAL A 178 11.46 11.37 -25.64
CA VAL A 178 10.06 11.54 -25.25
C VAL A 178 9.61 10.40 -24.34
N PHE A 179 8.87 10.76 -23.29
CA PHE A 179 8.20 9.82 -22.41
C PHE A 179 6.77 10.31 -22.12
N THR A 180 5.77 9.45 -22.32
CA THR A 180 4.35 9.79 -22.12
C THR A 180 3.79 9.09 -20.89
N PHE A 181 2.95 9.80 -20.13
CA PHE A 181 2.19 9.25 -19.01
C PHE A 181 0.75 9.03 -19.46
N THR A 182 0.25 7.80 -19.39
CA THR A 182 -1.12 7.44 -19.76
C THR A 182 -1.87 6.83 -18.58
N GLU A 183 -3.20 6.98 -18.54
CA GLU A 183 -4.02 6.39 -17.46
C GLU A 183 -4.02 4.85 -17.48
N THR A 184 -3.94 4.29 -18.68
CA THR A 184 -3.94 2.84 -18.94
C THR A 184 -3.00 2.53 -20.11
N ALA A 185 -2.77 1.23 -20.38
CA ALA A 185 -2.03 0.78 -21.55
C ALA A 185 -2.94 0.54 -22.77
N GLY A 186 -2.40 0.70 -23.98
CA GLY A 186 -3.07 0.34 -25.22
C GLY A 186 -3.87 1.45 -25.93
N ARG A 187 -4.57 1.06 -27.00
CA ARG A 187 -5.26 2.01 -27.91
C ARG A 187 -6.42 2.73 -27.19
N GLY A 188 -6.40 4.06 -27.25
CA GLY A 188 -7.44 4.91 -26.66
C GLY A 188 -7.18 5.31 -25.21
N ALA A 189 -6.03 4.93 -24.63
CA ALA A 189 -5.61 5.44 -23.34
C ALA A 189 -5.44 6.96 -23.38
N ARG A 190 -5.91 7.64 -22.33
CA ARG A 190 -5.78 9.09 -22.19
C ARG A 190 -4.35 9.43 -21.75
N THR A 191 -3.66 10.26 -22.52
CA THR A 191 -2.38 10.84 -22.12
C THR A 191 -2.63 11.93 -21.07
N CYS A 192 -2.03 11.76 -19.89
CA CYS A 192 -2.11 12.69 -18.77
C CYS A 192 -0.99 13.73 -18.77
N GLY A 193 0.12 13.42 -19.43
CA GLY A 193 1.26 14.30 -19.53
C GLY A 193 2.37 13.72 -20.38
N MET A 194 3.34 14.55 -20.73
CA MET A 194 4.47 14.19 -21.57
C MET A 194 5.73 14.90 -21.08
N GLY A 195 6.77 14.13 -20.83
CA GLY A 195 8.13 14.62 -20.60
C GLY A 195 8.90 14.63 -21.91
N VAL A 196 9.59 15.74 -22.18
CA VAL A 196 10.43 15.92 -23.36
C VAL A 196 11.80 16.41 -22.91
N ALA A 197 12.83 15.76 -23.42
CA ALA A 197 14.21 16.19 -23.28
C ALA A 197 14.78 16.45 -24.66
N THR A 198 15.18 17.68 -24.92
CA THR A 198 16.08 18.03 -26.01
C THR A 198 17.49 18.12 -25.45
N GLY A 199 18.52 18.07 -26.29
CA GLY A 199 19.90 18.26 -25.84
C GLY A 199 20.19 19.60 -25.14
N ARG A 200 19.20 20.52 -25.05
CA ARG A 200 19.30 21.83 -24.40
C ARG A 200 18.27 22.04 -23.29
N ASP A 201 17.05 21.54 -23.48
CA ASP A 201 15.91 21.82 -22.61
C ASP A 201 15.27 20.52 -22.15
N THR A 202 14.92 20.45 -20.87
CA THR A 202 14.10 19.36 -20.33
C THR A 202 12.82 19.95 -19.79
N PHE A 203 11.68 19.52 -20.30
CA PHE A 203 10.40 20.10 -19.93
C PHE A 203 9.27 19.07 -19.88
N TYR A 204 8.22 19.42 -19.15
CA TYR A 204 7.03 18.62 -18.96
C TYR A 204 5.80 19.44 -19.36
N VAL A 205 4.90 18.83 -20.13
CA VAL A 205 3.62 19.40 -20.55
C VAL A 205 2.48 18.52 -20.05
N ALA A 206 1.43 19.14 -19.52
CA ALA A 206 0.24 18.44 -19.02
C ALA A 206 -1.07 18.93 -19.66
N ARG A 207 -1.08 20.13 -20.26
CA ARG A 207 -2.28 20.67 -20.91
C ARG A 207 -2.48 19.99 -22.28
N PRO A 208 -3.72 19.60 -22.64
CA PRO A 208 -3.98 18.91 -23.91
C PRO A 208 -3.48 19.66 -25.15
N ASP A 209 -3.71 20.98 -25.21
CA ASP A 209 -3.25 21.85 -26.29
C ASP A 209 -1.72 21.95 -26.40
N ALA A 210 -1.03 22.03 -25.27
CA ALA A 210 0.44 21.99 -25.24
C ALA A 210 1.00 20.61 -25.63
N MET A 211 0.35 19.52 -25.18
CA MET A 211 0.69 18.16 -25.59
C MET A 211 0.48 17.94 -27.10
N ASP A 212 -0.62 18.45 -27.66
CA ASP A 212 -0.91 18.39 -29.08
C ASP A 212 0.14 19.16 -29.90
N ALA A 213 0.49 20.38 -29.47
CA ALA A 213 1.50 21.21 -30.15
C ALA A 213 2.88 20.52 -30.19
N VAL A 214 3.33 19.98 -29.05
CA VAL A 214 4.56 19.16 -28.99
C VAL A 214 4.44 17.95 -29.90
N ALA A 215 3.31 17.23 -29.81
CA ALA A 215 3.12 16.02 -30.59
C ALA A 215 3.12 16.29 -32.10
N SER A 216 2.56 17.41 -32.56
CA SER A 216 2.59 17.84 -33.96
C SER A 216 3.98 18.25 -34.41
N GLU A 217 4.74 18.99 -33.62
CA GLU A 217 6.11 19.39 -33.96
C GLU A 217 7.03 18.16 -34.17
N LEU A 218 6.82 17.09 -33.40
CA LEU A 218 7.58 15.84 -33.54
C LEU A 218 7.29 15.06 -34.84
N THR A 219 6.22 15.38 -35.58
CA THR A 219 5.84 14.67 -36.81
C THR A 219 6.71 15.06 -38.02
N GLU A 220 7.36 16.22 -37.96
CA GLU A 220 8.21 16.73 -39.03
C GLU A 220 9.65 16.89 -38.50
N GLY A 221 10.52 15.90 -38.77
CA GLY A 221 11.97 16.06 -38.57
C GLY A 221 12.67 15.00 -37.74
N THR A 222 13.35 15.47 -36.70
CA THR A 222 14.45 14.82 -35.96
C THR A 222 14.08 13.45 -35.40
N PRO A 223 14.97 12.44 -35.51
CA PRO A 223 14.73 11.13 -34.92
C PRO A 223 14.49 11.22 -33.41
N ILE A 224 13.38 10.63 -32.95
CA ILE A 224 13.00 10.61 -31.54
C ILE A 224 13.47 9.33 -30.85
N SER A 225 13.83 9.46 -29.58
CA SER A 225 14.21 8.37 -28.70
C SER A 225 13.16 8.18 -27.62
N GLY A 226 12.91 6.93 -27.23
CA GLY A 226 11.97 6.63 -26.16
C GLY A 226 12.27 5.30 -25.49
N HIS A 227 11.46 4.97 -24.48
CA HIS A 227 11.58 3.69 -23.80
C HIS A 227 10.84 2.59 -24.58
N ASP A 228 9.52 2.45 -24.36
CA ASP A 228 8.62 1.69 -25.21
C ASP A 228 8.11 2.61 -26.32
N THR A 229 8.76 2.54 -27.48
CA THR A 229 8.45 3.39 -28.62
C THR A 229 7.10 3.08 -29.24
N LYS A 230 6.56 1.87 -29.03
CA LYS A 230 5.25 1.48 -29.56
C LYS A 230 4.13 2.11 -28.73
N GLU A 231 4.19 1.98 -27.40
CA GLU A 231 3.22 2.63 -26.51
C GLU A 231 3.29 4.16 -26.63
N THR A 232 4.51 4.71 -26.69
CA THR A 232 4.70 6.15 -26.87
C THR A 232 4.14 6.63 -28.22
N GLU A 233 4.36 5.90 -29.32
CA GLU A 233 3.77 6.22 -30.64
C GLU A 233 2.23 6.20 -30.61
N LEU A 234 1.61 5.26 -29.87
CA LEU A 234 0.15 5.21 -29.74
C LEU A 234 -0.40 6.43 -29.01
N ALA A 235 0.21 6.81 -27.88
CA ALA A 235 -0.17 8.01 -27.11
C ALA A 235 -0.01 9.28 -27.95
N LEU A 236 1.09 9.37 -28.68
CA LEU A 236 1.43 10.50 -29.52
C LEU A 236 0.50 10.67 -30.73
N ARG A 237 0.06 9.57 -31.35
CA ARG A 237 -0.93 9.60 -32.45
C ARG A 237 -2.30 10.10 -32.01
N ALA A 238 -2.68 9.89 -30.75
CA ALA A 238 -3.95 10.35 -30.21
C ALA A 238 -3.98 11.88 -29.99
N LEU A 239 -2.81 12.51 -29.89
CA LEU A 239 -2.64 13.95 -29.65
C LEU A 239 -2.52 14.73 -30.97
N GLY A 240 -1.33 14.78 -31.54
CA GLY A 240 -1.01 15.60 -32.72
C GLY A 240 -1.09 14.88 -34.08
N GLY A 241 -1.51 13.61 -34.10
CA GLY A 241 -1.55 12.80 -35.31
C GLY A 241 -0.17 12.50 -35.92
N GLY A 242 -0.14 12.13 -37.21
CA GLY A 242 1.10 11.94 -38.00
C GLY A 242 1.93 10.69 -37.70
N THR A 243 3.03 10.53 -38.45
CA THR A 243 4.01 9.44 -38.29
C THR A 243 5.37 10.00 -37.92
N ARG A 244 6.04 9.41 -36.93
CA ARG A 244 7.34 9.92 -36.45
C ARG A 244 8.47 8.97 -36.81
N LYS A 245 9.67 9.54 -36.90
CA LYS A 245 10.89 8.76 -37.11
C LYS A 245 11.51 8.42 -35.75
N TRP A 246 11.48 7.14 -35.38
CA TRP A 246 12.15 6.66 -34.17
C TRP A 246 13.63 6.36 -34.46
N GLY A 247 14.52 7.00 -33.70
CA GLY A 247 15.97 6.81 -33.77
C GLY A 247 16.50 5.76 -32.79
N PHE A 248 15.90 5.68 -31.60
CA PHE A 248 16.36 4.76 -30.55
C PHE A 248 15.23 4.32 -29.61
N SER A 249 15.32 3.07 -29.14
CA SER A 249 14.45 2.52 -28.10
C SER A 249 15.32 1.91 -27.02
N THR A 250 15.24 2.41 -25.78
CA THR A 250 15.97 1.78 -24.67
C THR A 250 15.40 0.40 -24.35
N PHE A 251 14.09 0.17 -24.57
CA PHE A 251 13.47 -1.14 -24.39
C PHE A 251 14.06 -2.18 -25.35
N LEU A 252 14.11 -1.87 -26.65
CA LEU A 252 14.68 -2.79 -27.64
C LEU A 252 16.20 -2.95 -27.44
N ALA A 253 16.92 -1.87 -27.10
CA ALA A 253 18.34 -1.93 -26.82
C ALA A 253 18.64 -2.87 -25.63
N SER A 254 17.90 -2.72 -24.52
CA SER A 254 18.01 -3.61 -23.36
C SER A 254 17.70 -5.06 -23.73
N TYR A 255 16.61 -5.29 -24.47
CA TYR A 255 16.22 -6.62 -24.92
C TYR A 255 17.33 -7.31 -25.73
N LEU A 256 18.02 -6.57 -26.61
CA LEU A 256 19.11 -7.09 -27.43
C LEU A 256 20.43 -7.31 -26.66
N LEU A 257 20.67 -6.57 -25.57
CA LEU A 257 21.94 -6.60 -24.83
C LEU A 257 22.07 -7.77 -23.83
N GLY A 258 20.99 -8.40 -23.36
CA GLY A 258 21.15 -9.56 -22.46
C GLY A 258 19.98 -9.97 -21.56
N ALA A 259 18.91 -10.48 -22.17
CA ALA A 259 18.15 -11.71 -21.82
C ALA A 259 17.96 -12.17 -20.34
N GLY A 260 17.58 -11.27 -19.41
CA GLY A 260 17.09 -11.67 -18.08
C GLY A 260 15.63 -11.28 -17.80
N ALA A 261 15.26 -10.04 -18.17
CA ALA A 261 13.94 -9.50 -17.91
C ALA A 261 13.05 -9.62 -19.17
N ARG A 262 11.85 -10.18 -19.00
CA ARG A 262 10.83 -10.22 -20.07
C ARG A 262 10.22 -8.86 -20.38
N ASP A 263 10.43 -7.89 -19.49
CA ASP A 263 9.84 -6.55 -19.53
C ASP A 263 10.82 -5.55 -18.88
N PRO A 264 11.83 -5.05 -19.63
CA PRO A 264 12.83 -4.15 -19.09
C PRO A 264 12.22 -2.78 -18.82
N ARG A 265 11.95 -2.45 -17.56
CA ARG A 265 11.37 -1.15 -17.15
C ARG A 265 12.41 -0.05 -17.16
N LEU A 266 12.02 1.18 -17.50
CA LEU A 266 12.95 2.30 -17.62
C LEU A 266 13.70 2.60 -16.31
N GLU A 267 13.02 2.47 -15.16
CA GLU A 267 13.62 2.66 -13.84
C GLU A 267 14.70 1.62 -13.51
N ASP A 268 14.57 0.40 -14.03
CA ASP A 268 15.57 -0.65 -13.85
C ASP A 268 16.80 -0.35 -14.72
N LEU A 269 16.58 0.07 -15.98
CA LEU A 269 17.65 0.46 -16.90
C LEU A 269 18.41 1.71 -16.43
N ALA A 270 17.70 2.71 -15.90
CA ALA A 270 18.33 3.92 -15.35
C ALA A 270 19.24 3.58 -14.16
N ARG A 271 18.83 2.63 -13.32
CA ARG A 271 19.65 2.14 -12.20
C ARG A 271 20.87 1.37 -12.69
N GLU A 272 20.67 0.45 -13.61
CA GLU A 272 21.73 -0.45 -14.11
C GLU A 272 22.80 0.30 -14.90
N PHE A 273 22.39 1.19 -15.81
CA PHE A 273 23.31 1.80 -16.78
C PHE A 273 23.75 3.22 -16.41
N LEU A 274 23.00 3.93 -15.56
CA LEU A 274 23.26 5.34 -15.23
C LEU A 274 23.47 5.61 -13.74
N ASP A 275 23.36 4.59 -12.88
CA ASP A 275 23.35 4.74 -11.40
C ASP A 275 22.31 5.77 -10.92
N MET A 276 21.18 5.86 -11.66
CA MET A 276 20.09 6.80 -11.39
C MET A 276 18.87 6.07 -10.85
N THR A 277 18.29 6.59 -9.76
CA THR A 277 17.03 6.08 -9.22
C THR A 277 15.86 6.93 -9.75
N LEU A 278 14.97 6.31 -10.52
CA LEU A 278 13.71 6.90 -10.97
C LEU A 278 12.54 6.40 -10.10
N ILE A 279 11.53 7.25 -9.91
CA ILE A 279 10.23 6.84 -9.35
C ILE A 279 9.53 6.02 -10.44
N SER A 280 9.02 4.83 -10.10
CA SER A 280 8.32 4.01 -11.11
C SER A 280 6.99 4.63 -11.49
N THR A 281 6.53 4.37 -12.72
CA THR A 281 5.21 4.82 -13.19
C THR A 281 4.09 4.30 -12.28
N GLU A 282 4.21 3.08 -11.77
CA GLU A 282 3.28 2.47 -10.82
C GLU A 282 3.26 3.20 -9.46
N GLN A 283 4.41 3.68 -8.98
CA GLN A 283 4.47 4.48 -7.75
C GLN A 283 3.87 5.88 -7.97
N LEU A 284 4.02 6.44 -9.17
CA LEU A 284 3.57 7.80 -9.48
C LEU A 284 2.07 7.88 -9.78
N LEU A 285 1.53 6.90 -10.53
CA LEU A 285 0.12 6.84 -10.94
C LEU A 285 -0.73 5.93 -10.03
N GLY A 286 -0.10 5.09 -9.21
CA GLY A 286 -0.75 4.06 -8.41
C GLY A 286 -1.06 2.79 -9.21
N THR A 287 -1.30 1.68 -8.50
CA THR A 287 -1.86 0.46 -9.09
C THR A 287 -3.36 0.67 -9.26
N GLY A 288 -3.79 1.20 -10.40
CA GLY A 288 -5.21 1.30 -10.73
C GLY A 288 -5.90 -0.06 -10.52
N ARG A 289 -6.95 -0.09 -9.70
CA ARG A 289 -7.92 -1.21 -9.67
C ARG A 289 -9.00 -0.96 -10.71
#